data_AF-A0A3D1QXE4-F1
#
_entry.id   AF-A0A3D1QXE4-F1
#
_cell.length_a   1.000
_cell.length_b   1.000
_cell.length_c   1.000
_cell.angle_alpha   90.00
_cell.angle_beta   90.00
_cell.angle_gamma   90.00
#
_symmetry.space_group_name_H-M   'P 1'
#
loop_
_entity.id
_entity.type
_entity.pdbx_description
1 polymer ?
#
loop_
_entity_poly.entity_id
_entity_poly.type
_entity_poly.pdbx_seq_one_letter_code
_entity_poly.pdbx_strand_id
1 'polypeptide(L)' 'GHVQRGGTPTARDRLLATAFGFHAFELLEQRRFGRLVVEREGKISSLDIKDVAGKVRTVPTDDLMVRAVRATGSSFGD' A
#
# COMPACT_ATOMS: atom_id res chain seq x y z
N GLY A 1 -3.73 -0.27 -20.24
CA GLY A 1 -2.28 0.00 -20.49
C GLY A 1 -2.02 1.49 -20.61
N HIS A 2 -0.83 1.99 -20.23
CA HIS A 2 -0.37 3.40 -20.10
C HIS A 2 -1.34 4.44 -19.52
N VAL A 3 -2.56 4.57 -20.05
CA VAL A 3 -3.66 5.39 -19.53
C VAL A 3 -3.90 5.16 -18.02
N GLN A 4 -3.86 3.91 -17.56
CA GLN A 4 -4.05 3.55 -16.13
C GLN A 4 -2.88 3.97 -15.21
N ARG A 5 -1.72 4.35 -15.77
CA ARG A 5 -0.56 4.85 -15.01
C ARG A 5 -0.39 6.36 -15.13
N GLY A 6 -1.24 7.02 -15.93
CA GLY A 6 -1.28 8.46 -16.09
C GLY A 6 -2.53 9.06 -15.45
N GLY A 7 -2.84 10.29 -15.85
CA GLY A 7 -3.95 11.05 -15.27
C GLY A 7 -3.57 11.78 -13.99
N THR A 8 -4.45 12.66 -13.53
CA THR A 8 -4.22 13.45 -12.33
C THR A 8 -4.48 12.59 -11.08
N PRO A 9 -3.59 12.58 -10.08
CA PRO A 9 -3.80 11.86 -8.83
C PRO A 9 -5.11 12.26 -8.15
N THR A 10 -5.79 11.29 -7.53
CA THR A 10 -7.02 11.52 -6.77
C THR A 10 -6.74 12.33 -5.51
N ALA A 11 -7.79 12.84 -4.85
CA ALA A 11 -7.64 13.51 -3.57
C ALA A 11 -7.01 12.59 -2.50
N ARG A 12 -7.36 11.30 -2.51
CA ARG A 12 -6.76 10.29 -1.61
C ARG A 12 -5.27 10.15 -1.87
N ASP A 13 -4.85 10.03 -3.13
CA ASP A 13 -3.43 9.88 -3.48
C ASP A 13 -2.60 11.06 -3.01
N ARG A 14 -3.12 12.29 -3.16
CA ARG A 14 -2.42 13.51 -2.74
C ARG A 14 -2.29 13.60 -1.22
N LEU A 15 -3.35 13.29 -0.49
CA LEU A 15 -3.33 13.26 0.98
C LEU A 15 -2.37 12.19 1.49
N LEU A 16 -2.43 10.98 0.93
CA LEU A 16 -1.57 9.87 1.30
C LEU A 16 -0.09 10.19 1.03
N ALA A 17 0.23 10.72 -0.15
CA ALA A 17 1.60 11.11 -0.50
C ALA A 17 2.15 12.19 0.43
N THR A 18 1.34 13.20 0.75
CA THR A 18 1.72 14.26 1.69
C THR A 18 1.99 13.71 3.09
N ALA A 19 1.08 12.87 3.60
CA ALA A 19 1.22 12.26 4.92
C ALA A 19 2.44 11.33 4.98
N PHE A 20 2.72 10.58 3.92
CA PHE A 20 3.90 9.72 3.82
C PHE A 20 5.19 10.53 3.83
N GLY A 21 5.25 11.62 3.03
CA GLY A 21 6.41 12.51 2.98
C GLY A 21 6.68 13.19 4.33
N PHE A 22 5.62 13.68 4.99
CA PHE A 22 5.73 14.27 6.33
C PHE A 22 6.28 13.27 7.34
N HIS A 23 5.70 12.07 7.43
CA HIS A 23 6.15 11.07 8.39
C HIS A 23 7.57 10.56 8.09
N ALA A 24 7.95 10.46 6.81
CA ALA A 24 9.32 10.16 6.42
C ALA A 24 10.30 11.24 6.93
N PHE A 25 9.92 12.51 6.83
CA PHE A 25 10.73 13.60 7.37
C PHE A 25 10.89 13.53 8.89
N GLU A 26 9.80 13.27 9.64
CA GLU A 26 9.87 13.08 11.10
C GLU A 26 10.86 11.96 11.49
N LEU A 27 10.87 10.86 10.73
CA LEU A 27 11.81 9.75 10.96
C LEU A 27 13.27 10.16 10.70
N LEU A 28 13.52 10.98 9.68
CA LEU A 28 14.85 11.50 9.39
C LEU A 28 15.33 12.45 10.49
N GLU A 29 14.45 13.32 11.00
CA GLU A 29 14.76 14.21 12.12
C GLU A 29 15.18 13.42 13.37
N GLN A 30 14.49 12.30 13.62
CA GLN A 30 14.81 11.35 14.70
C GLN A 30 16.01 10.44 14.40
N ARG A 31 16.70 10.61 13.27
CA ARG A 31 17.80 9.75 12.80
C ARG A 31 17.43 8.26 12.67
N ARG A 32 16.15 7.97 12.41
CA ARG A 32 15.60 6.62 12.24
C ARG A 32 15.61 6.22 10.76
N PHE A 33 16.79 5.85 10.27
CA PHE A 33 16.98 5.42 8.88
C PHE A 33 16.55 3.97 8.64
N GLY A 34 16.44 3.59 7.36
CA GLY A 34 16.11 2.22 6.97
C GLY A 34 14.67 1.81 7.27
N ARG A 35 13.77 2.78 7.46
CA ARG A 35 12.34 2.53 7.72
C ARG A 35 11.48 2.79 6.49
N LEU A 36 10.44 1.99 6.34
CA LEU A 36 9.38 2.17 5.34
C LEU A 36 8.15 2.77 6.02
N VAL A 37 7.64 3.88 5.48
CA VAL A 37 6.36 4.47 5.89
C VAL A 37 5.21 3.67 5.29
N VAL A 38 4.19 3.37 6.09
CA VAL A 38 3.02 2.58 5.69
C VAL A 38 1.74 3.16 6.25
N GLU A 39 0.61 2.88 5.59
CA GLU A 39 -0.73 3.04 6.14
C GLU A 39 -1.23 1.67 6.61
N ARG A 40 -1.56 1.54 7.90
CA ARG A 40 -2.18 0.34 8.46
C ARG A 40 -3.45 0.74 9.21
N GLU A 41 -4.58 0.14 8.84
CA GLU A 41 -5.87 0.40 9.50
C GLU A 41 -6.21 1.90 9.53
N GLY A 42 -5.89 2.62 8.45
CA GLY A 42 -6.12 4.06 8.30
C GLY A 42 -5.14 4.96 9.09
N LYS A 43 -4.08 4.39 9.66
CA LYS A 43 -3.06 5.14 10.43
C LYS A 43 -1.70 5.06 9.75
N ILE A 44 -1.00 6.19 9.72
CA ILE A 44 0.38 6.27 9.23
C ILE A 44 1.33 5.72 10.30
N SER A 45 2.26 4.87 9.89
CA SER A 45 3.25 4.26 10.77
C SER A 45 4.54 3.94 10.00
N SER A 46 5.50 3.29 10.65
CA SER A 46 6.72 2.81 9.99
C SER A 46 7.25 1.51 10.56
N LEU A 47 7.83 0.70 9.68
CA LEU A 47 8.51 -0.57 10.00
C LEU A 47 9.92 -0.59 9.41
N ASP A 48 10.74 -1.56 9.79
CA ASP A 48 12.06 -1.74 9.19
C ASP A 48 11.91 -2.27 7.76
N ILE A 49 12.60 -1.63 6.81
CA ILE A 49 12.49 -2.02 5.40
C ILE A 49 12.94 -3.47 5.16
N LYS A 50 13.87 -3.97 5.99
CA LYS A 50 14.37 -5.34 5.94
C LYS A 50 13.28 -6.39 6.19
N ASP A 51 12.22 -6.04 6.92
CA ASP A 51 11.15 -6.97 7.24
C ASP A 51 10.25 -7.26 6.03
N VAL A 52 10.24 -6.38 5.04
CA VAL A 52 9.34 -6.45 3.87
C VAL A 52 10.05 -6.45 2.53
N ALA A 53 11.31 -6.05 2.47
CA ALA A 53 12.11 -6.10 1.25
C ALA A 53 12.12 -7.53 0.67
N GLY A 54 11.83 -7.65 -0.62
CA GLY A 54 11.77 -8.93 -1.32
C GLY A 54 10.52 -9.77 -1.05
N LYS A 55 9.57 -9.29 -0.22
CA LYS A 55 8.30 -9.98 0.03
C LYS A 55 7.17 -9.34 -0.78
N VAL A 56 6.31 -10.18 -1.35
CA VAL A 56 5.08 -9.75 -2.02
C VAL A 56 3.91 -10.03 -1.10
N ARG A 57 3.02 -9.04 -0.90
CA ARG A 57 1.78 -9.24 -0.16
C ARG A 57 0.77 -9.95 -1.06
N THR A 58 0.51 -11.22 -0.79
CA THR A 58 -0.52 -12.01 -1.49
C THR A 58 -1.90 -11.76 -0.88
N VAL A 59 -2.94 -12.02 -1.68
CA VAL A 59 -4.33 -12.01 -1.21
C VAL A 59 -4.69 -13.43 -0.77
N PRO A 60 -5.27 -13.64 0.43
CA PRO A 60 -5.75 -14.96 0.84
C PRO A 60 -6.82 -15.49 -0.12
N THR A 61 -6.74 -16.76 -0.51
CA THR A 61 -7.68 -17.37 -1.47
C THR A 61 -9.09 -17.59 -0.88
N ASP A 62 -9.19 -17.60 0.43
CA ASP A 62 -10.43 -17.75 1.21
C ASP A 62 -11.06 -16.41 1.62
N ASP A 63 -10.47 -15.29 1.19
CA ASP A 63 -10.98 -13.94 1.46
C ASP A 63 -12.42 -13.76 0.94
N LEU A 64 -13.23 -13.01 1.70
CA LEU A 64 -14.63 -12.75 1.38
C LEU A 64 -14.80 -12.15 -0.02
N MET A 65 -13.94 -11.22 -0.42
CA MET A 65 -14.02 -10.56 -1.72
C MET A 65 -13.63 -11.50 -2.85
N VAL A 66 -12.62 -12.35 -2.65
CA VAL A 66 -12.23 -13.38 -3.62
C VAL A 66 -13.40 -14.34 -3.85
N ARG A 67 -14.05 -14.80 -2.77
CA ARG A 67 -15.25 -15.65 -2.85
C ARG A 67 -16.42 -14.95 -3.53
N ALA A 68 -16.67 -13.68 -3.21
CA ALA A 68 -17.76 -12.90 -3.80
C ALA A 68 -17.58 -12.74 -5.32
N VAL A 69 -16.37 -12.39 -5.78
CA VAL A 69 -16.06 -12.25 -7.22
C VAL A 69 -16.21 -13.60 -7.95
N ARG A 70 -15.79 -14.70 -7.33
CA ARG A 70 -15.97 -16.04 -7.92
C ARG A 70 -17.44 -16.45 -8.00
N ALA A 71 -18.24 -16.09 -7.00
CA ALA A 71 -19.67 -16.39 -6.98
C ALA A 71 -20.44 -15.66 -8.11
N THR A 72 -19.92 -14.54 -8.64
CA THR A 72 -20.50 -13.87 -9.82
C THR A 72 -20.05 -14.48 -11.15
N GLY A 73 -19.31 -15.60 -11.14
CA GLY A 73 -18.81 -16.26 -12.35
C GLY A 73 -17.51 -15.69 -12.91
N SER A 74 -16.84 -14.78 -12.18
CA SER A 74 -15.55 -14.20 -12.58
C SER A 74 -14.37 -15.07 -12.11
N SER A 75 -13.24 -15.01 -12.82
CA SER A 75 -11.97 -15.68 -12.44
C SER A 75 -10.82 -14.66 -12.33
N PHE A 76 -9.80 -15.00 -11.53
CA PHE A 76 -8.56 -14.23 -11.39
C PHE A 76 -7.44 -14.73 -12.31
N GLY A 77 -7.74 -15.67 -13.21
CA GLY A 77 -6.76 -16.29 -14.11
C GLY A 77 -5.95 -17.40 -13.46
N ASP A 78 -6.45 -17.95 -12.35
CA ASP A 78 -6.02 -19.20 -11.72
C ASP A 78 -6.94 -20.38 -12.08
#